data_AF-A0A7J7YWX9-F1
#
_entry.id   AF-A0A7J7YWX9-F1
#
_cell.length_a   1.000
_cell.length_b   1.000
_cell.length_c   1.000
_cell.angle_alpha   90.00
_cell.angle_beta   90.00
_cell.angle_gamma   90.00
#
_symmetry.space_group_name_H-M   'P 1'
#
loop_
_entity.id
_entity.type
_entity.pdbx_description
1 polymer ?
#
loop_
_entity_poly.entity_id
_entity_poly.type
_entity_poly.pdbx_seq_one_letter_code
_entity_poly.pdbx_strand_id
1 'polypeptide(L)'
;MGGQLLEIPGISIDLAKVLHGEQYLELYKPLPRTGTLRNEAIVADVLDKGSGLVLVIDVYSYSGKELICFNQFSIFLIGSGGIGGKRTSDKVKEAVAIPNRHPDAVLTDTTSLNQAALYRLSGDWNPLHIDPNFASLAGFNKPILHGLCSFGFSARHVLQQFADSDVSRFKAIKARFAKPVYPGQTLKTEMWKEGNRIHFQTKIQETGNIVISNAYVDLVPTSDVLAKTPSEGGELQSALVFEEIGRRLQDVGNEVVKKVNAVFEWHITKDGKVAAKWTVDLKNGTGKVYQGSAKGSADVTITLSDNDFIDVVLGKLDPQKAFFSGKLKAKGNIMLSMKLQTIFKNYAKL
;
A
#
# COMPACT_ATOMS: atom_id res chain seq x y z
N MET A 1 23.07 -1.68 18.30
CA MET A 1 22.22 -2.87 18.12
C MET A 1 22.77 -3.61 16.91
N GLY A 2 23.47 -4.72 17.12
CA GLY A 2 23.94 -5.55 16.00
C GLY A 2 22.73 -6.19 15.32
N GLY A 3 22.63 -6.06 13.99
CA GLY A 3 21.58 -6.75 13.24
C GLY A 3 21.81 -8.26 13.32
N GLN A 4 20.74 -9.02 13.57
CA GLN A 4 20.74 -10.49 13.72
C GLN A 4 21.37 -11.24 12.53
N LEU A 5 21.54 -10.59 11.37
CA LEU A 5 22.26 -11.15 10.23
C LEU A 5 23.70 -11.58 10.59
N LEU A 6 24.35 -10.89 11.53
CA LEU A 6 25.70 -11.19 11.99
C LEU A 6 25.80 -12.41 12.93
N GLU A 7 24.67 -12.98 13.34
CA GLU A 7 24.60 -14.05 14.35
C GLU A 7 24.38 -15.44 13.74
N ILE A 8 24.45 -15.58 12.40
CA ILE A 8 24.28 -16.88 11.74
C ILE A 8 25.52 -17.76 12.01
N PRO A 9 25.38 -18.88 12.75
CA PRO A 9 26.52 -19.72 13.08
C PRO A 9 27.22 -20.25 11.82
N GLY A 10 28.54 -20.08 11.75
CA GLY A 10 29.34 -20.56 10.62
C GLY A 10 29.44 -19.60 9.43
N ILE A 11 28.80 -18.42 9.46
CA ILE A 11 28.93 -17.41 8.42
C ILE A 11 29.58 -16.14 8.99
N SER A 12 30.74 -15.77 8.48
CA SER A 12 31.35 -14.45 8.75
C SER A 12 30.91 -13.47 7.68
N ILE A 13 30.22 -12.40 8.09
CA ILE A 13 29.67 -11.39 7.17
C ILE A 13 30.43 -10.07 7.34
N ASP A 14 31.09 -9.64 6.27
CA ASP A 14 31.62 -8.29 6.12
C ASP A 14 30.51 -7.37 5.61
N LEU A 15 30.00 -6.47 6.46
CA LEU A 15 28.91 -5.55 6.14
C LEU A 15 29.18 -4.68 4.90
N ALA A 16 30.45 -4.39 4.58
CA ALA A 16 30.81 -3.63 3.37
C ALA A 16 30.61 -4.44 2.07
N LYS A 17 30.46 -5.77 2.18
CA LYS A 17 30.25 -6.70 1.07
C LYS A 17 28.86 -7.30 1.04
N VAL A 18 27.92 -6.73 1.82
CA VAL A 18 26.52 -7.14 1.85
C VAL A 18 25.70 -6.25 0.93
N LEU A 19 25.10 -6.83 -0.10
CA LEU A 19 24.13 -6.15 -0.96
C LEU A 19 22.74 -6.75 -0.77
N HIS A 20 21.74 -5.89 -0.70
CA HIS A 20 20.35 -6.32 -0.76
C HIS A 20 19.95 -6.49 -2.23
N GLY A 21 19.79 -7.73 -2.71
CA GLY A 21 19.55 -8.05 -4.12
C GLY A 21 18.08 -8.06 -4.52
N GLU A 22 17.22 -8.69 -3.72
CA GLU A 22 15.77 -8.76 -3.97
C GLU A 22 14.98 -8.69 -2.67
N GLN A 23 13.78 -8.14 -2.73
CA GLN A 23 12.83 -8.09 -1.62
C GLN A 23 11.47 -8.66 -2.06
N TYR A 24 10.87 -9.46 -1.19
CA TYR A 24 9.45 -9.80 -1.25
C TYR A 24 8.77 -9.42 0.08
N LEU A 25 7.54 -8.92 0.01
CA LEU A 25 6.67 -8.70 1.16
C LEU A 25 5.26 -9.16 0.78
N GLU A 26 4.63 -9.94 1.65
CA GLU A 26 3.21 -10.31 1.56
C GLU A 26 2.50 -9.98 2.87
N LEU A 27 1.37 -9.29 2.76
CA LEU A 27 0.47 -8.97 3.86
C LEU A 27 -0.67 -9.99 3.86
N TYR A 28 -0.74 -10.80 4.91
CA TYR A 28 -1.88 -11.67 5.18
C TYR A 28 -3.03 -10.90 5.81
N LYS A 29 -2.68 -9.84 6.55
CA LYS A 29 -3.60 -8.84 7.11
C LYS A 29 -3.02 -7.43 6.95
N PRO A 30 -3.85 -6.37 6.91
CA PRO A 30 -3.36 -5.00 6.97
C PRO A 30 -2.48 -4.78 8.21
N LEU A 31 -1.40 -4.02 8.05
CA LEU A 31 -0.55 -3.65 9.18
C LEU A 31 -1.34 -2.74 10.15
N PRO A 32 -1.32 -3.02 11.46
CA PRO A 32 -2.01 -2.17 12.42
C PRO A 32 -1.28 -0.84 12.58
N ARG A 33 -1.99 0.22 12.98
CA ARG A 33 -1.42 1.56 13.20
C ARG A 33 -0.37 1.60 14.31
N THR A 34 -0.53 0.74 15.31
CA THR A 34 0.39 0.51 16.41
C THR A 34 0.31 -0.96 16.81
N GLY A 35 1.34 -1.49 17.45
CA GLY A 35 1.33 -2.85 17.97
C GLY A 35 2.73 -3.40 18.19
N THR A 36 2.79 -4.59 18.75
CA THR A 36 4.03 -5.34 18.95
C THR A 36 3.95 -6.61 18.11
N LEU A 37 4.95 -6.82 17.26
CA LEU A 37 5.05 -8.01 16.43
C LEU A 37 6.18 -8.91 16.92
N ARG A 38 5.93 -10.21 16.91
CA ARG A 38 6.95 -11.24 17.11
C ARG A 38 7.44 -11.70 15.74
N ASN A 39 8.75 -11.65 15.52
CA ASN A 39 9.36 -12.03 14.24
C ASN A 39 10.11 -13.36 14.39
N GLU A 40 9.94 -14.25 13.42
CA GLU A 40 10.70 -15.50 13.28
C GLU A 40 11.46 -15.44 11.96
N ALA A 41 12.79 -15.45 12.01
CA ALA A 41 13.65 -15.44 10.83
C ALA A 41 14.25 -16.82 10.57
N ILE A 42 14.29 -17.23 9.30
CA ILE A 42 14.81 -18.52 8.85
C ILE A 42 15.69 -18.28 7.63
N VAL A 43 16.91 -18.83 7.62
CA VAL A 43 17.68 -18.96 6.39
C VAL A 43 17.04 -20.06 5.55
N ALA A 44 16.16 -19.67 4.64
CA ALA A 44 15.41 -20.59 3.79
C ALA A 44 16.36 -21.34 2.85
N ASP A 45 17.37 -20.65 2.31
CA ASP A 45 18.34 -21.23 1.39
C ASP A 45 19.64 -20.45 1.29
N VAL A 46 20.67 -21.11 0.75
CA VAL A 46 21.96 -20.51 0.38
C VAL A 46 22.33 -20.93 -1.03
N LEU A 47 22.52 -19.96 -1.92
CA LEU A 47 22.80 -20.20 -3.34
C LEU A 47 24.19 -19.70 -3.71
N ASP A 48 24.95 -20.51 -4.46
CA ASP A 48 26.25 -20.10 -4.98
C ASP A 48 26.10 -19.53 -6.40
N LYS A 49 26.39 -18.23 -6.55
CA LYS A 49 26.37 -17.54 -7.84
C LYS A 49 27.75 -17.46 -8.50
N GLY A 50 28.79 -18.03 -7.89
CA GLY A 50 30.17 -18.00 -8.33
C GLY A 50 30.90 -16.78 -7.74
N SER A 51 30.48 -15.56 -8.09
CA SER A 51 31.09 -14.32 -7.57
C SER A 51 30.66 -13.96 -6.15
N GLY A 52 29.69 -14.67 -5.58
CA GLY A 52 29.13 -14.43 -4.25
C GLY A 52 28.07 -15.45 -3.88
N LEU A 53 27.67 -15.43 -2.61
CA LEU A 53 26.56 -16.24 -2.11
C LEU A 53 25.28 -15.40 -2.04
N VAL A 54 24.14 -16.03 -2.28
CA VAL A 54 22.83 -15.45 -1.96
C VAL A 54 22.28 -16.17 -0.74
N LEU A 55 22.07 -15.43 0.35
CA LEU A 55 21.27 -15.88 1.47
C LEU A 55 19.81 -15.50 1.22
N VAL A 56 18.93 -16.50 1.20
CA VAL A 56 17.49 -16.33 1.13
C VAL A 56 16.97 -16.42 2.56
N ILE A 57 16.45 -15.32 3.09
CA ILE A 57 16.01 -15.22 4.48
C ILE A 57 14.53 -14.92 4.50
N ASP A 58 13.77 -15.87 5.03
CA ASP A 58 12.35 -15.73 5.30
C ASP A 58 12.15 -15.14 6.68
N VAL A 59 11.24 -14.18 6.82
CA VAL A 59 10.87 -13.58 8.09
C VAL A 59 9.35 -13.54 8.20
N TYR A 60 8.82 -14.25 9.19
CA TYR A 60 7.39 -14.31 9.50
C TYR A 60 7.10 -13.40 10.70
N SER A 61 6.13 -12.50 10.56
CA SER A 61 5.78 -11.52 11.60
C SER A 61 4.37 -11.77 12.12
N TYR A 62 4.25 -11.98 13.43
CA TYR A 62 3.00 -12.36 14.10
C TYR A 62 2.51 -11.30 15.09
N SER A 63 1.20 -11.08 15.14
CA SER A 63 0.51 -10.39 16.24
C SER A 63 -0.22 -11.42 17.09
N GLY A 64 0.29 -11.71 18.29
CA GLY A 64 -0.19 -12.85 19.07
C GLY A 64 0.02 -14.17 18.33
N LYS A 65 -1.08 -14.85 17.97
CA LYS A 65 -1.06 -16.10 17.18
C LYS A 65 -1.27 -15.88 15.68
N GLU A 66 -1.59 -14.66 15.26
CA GLU A 66 -1.95 -14.37 13.88
C GLU A 66 -0.74 -13.98 13.05
N LEU A 67 -0.53 -14.62 11.90
CA LEU A 67 0.46 -14.20 10.92
C LEU A 67 -0.03 -12.93 10.22
N ILE A 68 0.74 -11.85 10.30
CA ILE A 68 0.39 -10.55 9.73
C ILE A 68 1.08 -10.36 8.39
N CYS A 69 2.39 -10.58 8.34
CA CYS A 69 3.15 -10.45 7.11
C CYS A 69 4.30 -11.46 7.03
N PHE A 70 4.72 -11.70 5.80
CA PHE A 70 5.91 -12.48 5.46
C PHE A 70 6.82 -11.62 4.61
N ASN A 71 8.10 -11.61 4.95
CA ASN A 71 9.15 -10.99 4.16
C ASN A 71 10.11 -12.08 3.67
N GLN A 72 10.61 -11.93 2.45
CA GLN A 72 11.77 -12.70 1.99
C GLN A 72 12.84 -11.73 1.49
N PHE A 73 13.97 -11.74 2.19
CA PHE A 73 15.16 -10.96 1.86
C PHE A 73 16.10 -11.85 1.05
N SER A 74 16.58 -11.35 -0.08
CA SER A 74 17.66 -11.98 -0.84
C SER A 74 18.91 -11.14 -0.69
N ILE A 75 19.82 -11.59 0.17
CA ILE A 75 21.06 -10.90 0.51
C ILE A 75 22.22 -11.50 -0.27
N PHE A 76 22.93 -10.69 -1.03
CA PHE A 76 24.11 -11.09 -1.79
C PHE A 76 25.39 -10.74 -1.03
N LEU A 77 26.22 -11.74 -0.77
CA LEU A 77 27.52 -11.63 -0.11
C LEU A 77 28.61 -11.66 -1.17
N ILE A 78 29.19 -10.50 -1.47
CA ILE A 78 30.21 -10.34 -2.52
C ILE A 78 31.49 -11.09 -2.13
N GLY A 79 32.02 -11.91 -3.05
CA GLY A 79 33.30 -12.60 -2.89
C GLY A 79 33.25 -13.87 -2.03
N SER A 80 32.08 -14.21 -1.46
CA SER A 80 31.92 -15.42 -0.64
C SER A 80 31.53 -16.68 -1.45
N GLY A 81 31.36 -16.56 -2.76
CA GLY A 81 30.93 -17.66 -3.64
C GLY A 81 32.08 -18.56 -4.12
N GLY A 82 31.77 -19.50 -5.02
CA GLY A 82 32.76 -20.41 -5.62
C GLY A 82 33.06 -21.64 -4.75
N ILE A 83 32.22 -21.91 -3.76
CA ILE A 83 32.33 -23.06 -2.86
C ILE A 83 31.58 -24.29 -3.37
N GLY A 84 30.82 -24.14 -4.46
CA GLY A 84 29.93 -25.17 -5.00
C GLY A 84 28.56 -25.13 -4.33
N GLY A 85 27.52 -25.51 -5.08
CA GLY A 85 26.15 -25.48 -4.59
C GLY A 85 25.13 -25.25 -5.69
N LYS A 86 23.85 -25.29 -5.33
CA LYS A 86 22.77 -25.03 -6.29
C LYS A 86 22.72 -23.54 -6.64
N ARG A 87 22.37 -23.26 -7.91
CA ARG A 87 22.24 -21.90 -8.44
C ARG A 87 20.84 -21.33 -8.32
N THR A 88 19.84 -22.18 -8.11
CA THR A 88 18.42 -21.83 -8.02
C THR A 88 17.79 -22.50 -6.80
N SER A 89 16.62 -22.00 -6.39
CA SER A 89 15.86 -22.53 -5.27
C SER A 89 14.37 -22.38 -5.56
N ASP A 90 13.62 -23.42 -5.22
CA ASP A 90 12.16 -23.49 -5.23
C ASP A 90 11.51 -22.71 -4.07
N LYS A 91 12.31 -22.29 -3.08
CA LYS A 91 11.84 -21.48 -1.94
C LYS A 91 11.78 -19.99 -2.24
N VAL A 92 12.43 -19.54 -3.31
CA VAL A 92 12.49 -18.12 -3.66
C VAL A 92 11.19 -17.67 -4.33
N LYS A 93 10.61 -16.58 -3.86
CA LYS A 93 9.52 -15.90 -4.57
C LYS A 93 10.08 -15.24 -5.82
N GLU A 94 9.68 -15.72 -6.99
CA GLU A 94 10.28 -15.32 -8.26
C GLU A 94 9.98 -13.86 -8.63
N ALA A 95 11.01 -13.17 -9.13
CA ALA A 95 10.85 -11.90 -9.83
C ALA A 95 10.25 -12.16 -11.23
N VAL A 96 9.42 -11.24 -11.73
CA VAL A 96 8.66 -11.46 -12.97
C VAL A 96 8.98 -10.37 -13.98
N ALA A 97 9.27 -10.77 -15.22
CA ALA A 97 9.52 -9.83 -16.30
C ALA A 97 8.37 -8.83 -16.50
N ILE A 98 8.68 -7.62 -16.94
CA ILE A 98 7.67 -6.63 -17.33
C ILE A 98 7.01 -7.04 -18.66
N PRO A 99 5.74 -6.64 -18.90
CA PRO A 99 5.11 -6.84 -20.20
C PRO A 99 5.87 -6.13 -21.34
N ASN A 100 5.98 -6.78 -22.50
CA ASN A 100 6.64 -6.23 -23.68
C ASN A 100 5.72 -5.27 -24.47
N ARG A 101 5.32 -4.17 -23.82
CA ARG A 101 4.48 -3.10 -24.37
C ARG A 101 4.77 -1.77 -23.63
N HIS A 102 4.24 -0.66 -24.11
CA HIS A 102 4.34 0.61 -23.39
C HIS A 102 3.67 0.53 -22.00
N PRO A 103 4.20 1.24 -20.97
CA PRO A 103 3.60 1.29 -19.65
C PRO A 103 2.22 1.96 -19.70
N ASP A 104 1.29 1.44 -18.89
CA ASP A 104 -0.06 2.00 -18.76
C ASP A 104 -0.04 3.31 -17.97
N ALA A 105 0.87 3.42 -17.01
CA ALA A 105 1.06 4.62 -16.21
C ALA A 105 2.54 4.81 -15.85
N VAL A 106 2.92 6.08 -15.68
CA VAL A 106 4.25 6.46 -15.23
C VAL A 106 4.12 7.59 -14.23
N LEU A 107 4.68 7.42 -13.04
CA LEU A 107 4.78 8.47 -12.02
C LEU A 107 6.25 8.78 -11.71
N THR A 108 6.50 10.01 -11.31
CA THR A 108 7.85 10.49 -10.98
C THR A 108 7.86 11.15 -9.61
N ASP A 109 8.90 10.90 -8.82
CA ASP A 109 9.11 11.54 -7.52
C ASP A 109 10.59 11.90 -7.35
N THR A 110 10.87 13.16 -7.03
CA THR A 110 12.24 13.62 -6.77
C THR A 110 12.59 13.37 -5.31
N THR A 111 13.62 12.55 -5.08
CA THR A 111 14.09 12.27 -3.71
C THR A 111 14.76 13.51 -3.13
N SER A 112 14.63 13.72 -1.81
CA SER A 112 15.41 14.76 -1.13
C SER A 112 16.91 14.41 -1.12
N LEU A 113 17.78 15.43 -1.08
CA LEU A 113 19.21 15.22 -0.78
C LEU A 113 19.42 14.54 0.57
N ASN A 114 18.50 14.72 1.51
CA ASN A 114 18.52 14.10 2.83
C ASN A 114 17.64 12.83 2.92
N GLN A 115 17.21 12.26 1.78
CA GLN A 115 16.27 11.14 1.78
C GLN A 115 16.81 9.91 2.55
N ALA A 116 18.09 9.59 2.36
CA ALA A 116 18.73 8.49 3.08
C ALA A 116 18.91 8.79 4.57
N ALA A 117 19.23 10.05 4.92
CA ALA A 117 19.36 10.51 6.30
C ALA A 117 18.05 10.42 7.07
N LEU A 118 16.92 10.66 6.40
CA LEU A 118 15.59 10.48 6.97
C LEU A 118 15.20 9.00 7.05
N TYR A 119 15.35 8.26 5.94
CA TYR A 119 14.88 6.88 5.86
C TYR A 119 15.58 5.93 6.84
N ARG A 120 16.88 6.13 7.10
CA ARG A 120 17.63 5.31 8.07
C ARG A 120 17.08 5.38 9.50
N LEU A 121 16.37 6.45 9.85
CA LEU A 121 15.70 6.56 11.16
C LEU A 121 14.62 5.48 11.35
N SER A 122 14.19 4.81 10.27
CA SER A 122 13.28 3.66 10.29
C SER A 122 13.97 2.33 10.61
N GLY A 123 15.28 2.29 10.83
CA GLY A 123 15.97 1.13 11.41
C GLY A 123 17.21 0.61 10.67
N ASP A 124 17.41 0.98 9.41
CA ASP A 124 18.62 0.59 8.65
C ASP A 124 19.71 1.66 8.77
N TRP A 125 20.59 1.44 9.75
CA TRP A 125 21.68 2.37 10.10
C TRP A 125 22.98 2.14 9.32
N ASN A 126 23.00 1.28 8.29
CA ASN A 126 24.20 0.96 7.53
C ASN A 126 24.94 2.24 7.08
N PRO A 127 26.23 2.43 7.45
CA PRO A 127 26.99 3.63 7.10
C PRO A 127 27.08 3.91 5.59
N LEU A 128 26.91 2.89 4.75
CA LEU A 128 26.84 3.00 3.28
C LEU A 128 25.87 4.09 2.78
N HIS A 129 24.84 4.38 3.57
CA HIS A 129 23.78 5.33 3.20
C HIS A 129 23.99 6.76 3.73
N ILE A 130 25.07 7.04 4.46
CA ILE A 130 25.28 8.36 5.07
C ILE A 130 26.75 8.79 5.15
N ASP A 131 27.69 7.85 5.34
CA ASP A 131 29.12 8.12 5.50
C ASP A 131 29.84 8.03 4.14
N PRO A 132 30.39 9.15 3.62
CA PRO A 132 31.10 9.14 2.34
C PRO A 132 32.32 8.23 2.30
N ASN A 133 33.07 8.11 3.41
CA ASN A 133 34.27 7.28 3.46
C ASN A 133 33.89 5.81 3.38
N PHE A 134 32.85 5.40 4.10
CA PHE A 134 32.35 4.03 4.06
C PHE A 134 31.77 3.68 2.67
N ALA A 135 31.02 4.58 2.06
CA ALA A 135 30.50 4.38 0.71
C ALA A 135 31.62 4.20 -0.32
N SER A 136 32.68 5.01 -0.22
CA SER A 136 33.89 4.90 -1.07
C SER A 136 34.60 3.56 -0.89
N LEU A 137 34.79 3.11 0.35
CA LEU A 137 35.36 1.79 0.66
C LEU A 137 34.51 0.63 0.09
N ALA A 138 33.19 0.79 0.06
CA ALA A 138 32.26 -0.17 -0.54
C ALA A 138 32.17 -0.05 -2.09
N GLY A 139 32.96 0.82 -2.72
CA GLY A 139 33.04 0.96 -4.17
C GLY A 139 32.04 1.94 -4.79
N PHE A 140 31.44 2.83 -4.01
CA PHE A 140 30.51 3.86 -4.49
C PHE A 140 31.11 5.26 -4.40
N ASN A 141 30.84 6.11 -5.39
CA ASN A 141 31.39 7.46 -5.45
C ASN A 141 30.90 8.38 -4.32
N LYS A 142 29.74 8.09 -3.74
CA LYS A 142 29.11 8.82 -2.63
C LYS A 142 28.03 7.93 -1.99
N PRO A 143 27.48 8.29 -0.81
CA PRO A 143 26.43 7.52 -0.17
C PRO A 143 25.22 7.31 -1.09
N ILE A 144 24.71 6.08 -1.12
CA ILE A 144 23.57 5.68 -1.93
C ILE A 144 22.30 5.64 -1.08
N LEU A 145 21.15 5.88 -1.70
CA LEU A 145 19.85 5.69 -1.06
C LEU A 145 19.59 4.19 -0.84
N HIS A 146 18.94 3.85 0.27
CA HIS A 146 18.51 2.48 0.56
C HIS A 146 17.63 1.93 -0.56
N GLY A 147 17.91 0.71 -1.03
CA GLY A 147 17.07 0.05 -2.04
C GLY A 147 15.61 -0.07 -1.58
N LEU A 148 15.40 -0.38 -0.29
CA LEU A 148 14.06 -0.43 0.33
C LEU A 148 13.36 0.93 0.39
N CYS A 149 14.09 2.05 0.34
CA CYS A 149 13.49 3.38 0.19
C CYS A 149 12.93 3.55 -1.22
N SER A 150 13.72 3.29 -2.27
CA SER A 150 13.24 3.34 -3.67
C SER A 150 12.10 2.34 -3.93
N PHE A 151 12.13 1.19 -3.27
CA PHE A 151 11.04 0.22 -3.23
C PHE A 151 9.76 0.83 -2.64
N GLY A 152 9.86 1.51 -1.49
CA GLY A 152 8.74 2.21 -0.87
C GLY A 152 8.13 3.30 -1.74
N PHE A 153 8.95 4.10 -2.43
CA PHE A 153 8.48 5.08 -3.41
C PHE A 153 7.68 4.41 -4.54
N SER A 154 8.22 3.34 -5.11
CA SER A 154 7.59 2.63 -6.23
C SER A 154 6.29 1.94 -5.80
N ALA A 155 6.26 1.34 -4.61
CA ALA A 155 5.06 0.75 -4.02
C ALA A 155 3.97 1.80 -3.78
N ARG A 156 4.35 3.00 -3.28
CA ARG A 156 3.44 4.12 -3.07
C ARG A 156 2.83 4.61 -4.38
N HIS A 157 3.63 4.71 -5.45
CA HIS A 157 3.12 5.05 -6.79
C HIS A 157 2.08 4.03 -7.27
N VAL A 158 2.34 2.74 -7.12
CA VAL A 158 1.38 1.69 -7.51
C VAL A 158 0.08 1.79 -6.71
N LEU A 159 0.18 1.98 -5.38
CA LEU A 159 -0.98 2.15 -4.52
C LEU A 159 -1.82 3.38 -4.89
N GLN A 160 -1.17 4.52 -5.10
CA GLN A 160 -1.84 5.75 -5.52
C GLN A 160 -2.54 5.54 -6.87
N GLN A 161 -1.86 4.93 -7.84
CA GLN A 161 -2.35 4.84 -9.22
C GLN A 161 -3.41 3.76 -9.45
N PHE A 162 -3.33 2.62 -8.75
CA PHE A 162 -4.14 1.43 -9.04
C PHE A 162 -4.97 0.93 -7.85
N ALA A 163 -4.80 1.54 -6.68
CA ALA A 163 -5.52 1.16 -5.47
C ALA A 163 -6.19 2.35 -4.75
N ASP A 164 -6.24 3.55 -5.34
CA ASP A 164 -6.82 4.76 -4.72
C ASP A 164 -6.22 5.06 -3.33
N SER A 165 -4.96 4.68 -3.13
CA SER A 165 -4.26 4.68 -1.83
C SER A 165 -4.93 3.85 -0.72
N ASP A 166 -5.85 2.95 -1.07
CA ASP A 166 -6.47 2.01 -0.14
C ASP A 166 -5.49 0.90 0.24
N VAL A 167 -4.94 1.02 1.45
CA VAL A 167 -3.94 0.09 1.99
C VAL A 167 -4.49 -1.33 2.15
N SER A 168 -5.80 -1.50 2.31
CA SER A 168 -6.43 -2.81 2.45
C SER A 168 -6.38 -3.64 1.17
N ARG A 169 -6.17 -2.97 0.02
CA ARG A 169 -6.00 -3.63 -1.28
C ARG A 169 -4.58 -4.13 -1.51
N PHE A 170 -3.59 -3.72 -0.73
CA PHE A 170 -2.23 -4.20 -0.89
C PHE A 170 -2.11 -5.65 -0.41
N LYS A 171 -1.80 -6.59 -1.30
CA LYS A 171 -1.55 -7.99 -0.91
C LYS A 171 -0.08 -8.30 -0.82
N ALA A 172 0.67 -8.11 -1.90
CA ALA A 172 2.07 -8.49 -1.95
C ALA A 172 2.86 -7.63 -2.92
N ILE A 173 4.17 -7.61 -2.75
CA ILE A 173 5.11 -6.94 -3.64
C ILE A 173 6.39 -7.76 -3.76
N LYS A 174 6.94 -7.81 -4.97
CA LYS A 174 8.25 -8.37 -5.28
C LYS A 174 9.07 -7.35 -6.04
N ALA A 175 10.36 -7.25 -5.76
CA ALA A 175 11.28 -6.41 -6.51
C ALA A 175 12.69 -7.01 -6.57
N ARG A 176 13.40 -6.78 -7.69
CA ARG A 176 14.84 -6.99 -7.82
C ARG A 176 15.56 -5.65 -7.93
N PHE A 177 16.50 -5.40 -7.03
CA PHE A 177 17.36 -4.22 -7.05
C PHE A 177 18.44 -4.39 -8.12
N ALA A 178 18.71 -3.33 -8.88
CA ALA A 178 19.64 -3.35 -10.01
C ALA A 178 20.80 -2.37 -9.79
N LYS A 179 20.63 -1.10 -10.21
CA LYS A 179 21.62 -0.04 -10.01
C LYS A 179 21.32 0.80 -8.76
N PRO A 180 22.34 1.43 -8.15
CA PRO A 180 22.13 2.31 -6.99
C PRO A 180 21.36 3.57 -7.38
N VAL A 181 20.69 4.15 -6.38
CA VAL A 181 20.06 5.47 -6.43
C VAL A 181 20.88 6.41 -5.55
N TYR A 182 21.09 7.64 -5.98
CA TYR A 182 21.70 8.66 -5.15
C TYR A 182 20.63 9.63 -4.63
N PRO A 183 20.63 10.02 -3.34
CA PRO A 183 19.72 11.03 -2.81
C PRO A 183 19.78 12.32 -3.63
N GLY A 184 18.61 12.89 -3.95
CA GLY A 184 18.46 14.03 -4.87
C GLY A 184 18.02 13.65 -6.29
N GLN A 185 18.16 12.39 -6.69
CA GLN A 185 17.74 11.93 -8.02
C GLN A 185 16.22 11.74 -8.10
N THR A 186 15.69 11.83 -9.31
CA THR A 186 14.27 11.60 -9.61
C THR A 186 14.00 10.14 -9.99
N LEU A 187 13.17 9.49 -9.18
CA LEU A 187 12.65 8.15 -9.45
C LEU A 187 11.50 8.25 -10.45
N LYS A 188 11.55 7.45 -11.51
CA LYS A 188 10.47 7.27 -12.50
C LYS A 188 9.97 5.83 -12.43
N THR A 189 8.76 5.63 -11.92
CA THR A 189 8.12 4.30 -11.83
C THR A 189 7.22 4.10 -13.02
N GLU A 190 7.57 3.13 -13.87
CA GLU A 190 6.77 2.69 -15.02
C GLU A 190 5.95 1.47 -14.59
N MET A 191 4.66 1.46 -14.91
CA MET A 191 3.70 0.48 -14.39
C MET A 191 2.81 -0.10 -15.49
N TRP A 192 2.53 -1.40 -15.41
CA TRP A 192 1.67 -2.15 -16.32
C TRP A 192 0.65 -2.95 -15.52
N LYS A 193 -0.64 -2.79 -15.84
CA LYS A 193 -1.74 -3.49 -15.19
C LYS A 193 -2.09 -4.76 -15.96
N GLU A 194 -1.93 -5.91 -15.31
CA GLU A 194 -2.33 -7.23 -15.80
C GLU A 194 -3.30 -7.86 -14.80
N GLY A 195 -4.59 -7.59 -14.97
CA GLY A 195 -5.64 -7.98 -14.02
C GLY A 195 -5.43 -7.32 -12.65
N ASN A 196 -5.18 -8.15 -11.63
CA ASN A 196 -4.93 -7.73 -10.25
C ASN A 196 -3.44 -7.56 -9.92
N ARG A 197 -2.54 -7.91 -10.86
CA ARG A 197 -1.11 -7.71 -10.70
C ARG A 197 -0.68 -6.46 -11.45
N ILE A 198 0.00 -5.56 -10.76
CA ILE A 198 0.64 -4.40 -11.36
C ILE A 198 2.14 -4.70 -11.47
N HIS A 199 2.60 -4.97 -12.68
CA HIS A 199 4.04 -5.05 -12.96
C HIS A 199 4.62 -3.64 -12.92
N PHE A 200 5.85 -3.50 -12.42
CA PHE A 200 6.52 -2.21 -12.46
C PHE A 200 8.04 -2.36 -12.63
N GLN A 201 8.65 -1.27 -13.10
CA GLN A 201 10.08 -1.03 -13.00
C GLN A 201 10.32 0.41 -12.61
N THR A 202 11.47 0.67 -11.98
CA THR A 202 11.84 2.03 -11.57
C THR A 202 13.17 2.40 -12.18
N LYS A 203 13.21 3.59 -12.77
CA LYS A 203 14.39 4.20 -13.38
C LYS A 203 14.78 5.48 -12.66
N ILE A 204 16.02 5.89 -12.86
CA ILE A 204 16.47 7.27 -12.62
C ILE A 204 16.14 8.09 -13.86
N GLN A 205 15.33 9.13 -13.72
CA GLN A 205 14.89 9.95 -14.85
C GLN A 205 16.08 10.59 -15.59
N GLU A 206 17.08 11.06 -14.84
CA GLU A 206 18.24 11.79 -15.35
C GLU A 206 19.20 10.91 -16.16
N THR A 207 19.21 9.60 -15.92
CA THR A 207 20.21 8.69 -16.54
C THR A 207 19.59 7.54 -17.32
N GLY A 208 18.27 7.31 -17.18
CA GLY A 208 17.57 6.15 -17.75
C GLY A 208 17.93 4.81 -17.09
N ASN A 209 18.83 4.81 -16.10
CA ASN A 209 19.27 3.60 -15.40
C ASN A 209 18.11 2.93 -14.67
N ILE A 210 17.93 1.63 -14.88
CA ILE A 210 16.98 0.81 -14.11
C ILE A 210 17.58 0.52 -12.73
N VAL A 211 16.82 0.86 -11.69
CA VAL A 211 17.20 0.69 -10.27
C VAL A 211 16.36 -0.37 -9.58
N ILE A 212 15.11 -0.57 -10.03
CA ILE A 212 14.26 -1.70 -9.67
C ILE A 212 13.75 -2.34 -10.95
N SER A 213 13.92 -3.66 -11.06
CA SER A 213 13.54 -4.44 -12.23
C SER A 213 12.67 -5.63 -11.83
N ASN A 214 11.96 -6.18 -12.81
CA ASN A 214 11.20 -7.44 -12.69
C ASN A 214 10.28 -7.47 -11.47
N ALA A 215 9.64 -6.33 -11.18
CA ALA A 215 8.91 -6.11 -9.95
C ALA A 215 7.41 -6.13 -10.21
N TYR A 216 6.64 -6.46 -9.18
CA TYR A 216 5.19 -6.41 -9.24
C TYR A 216 4.58 -6.14 -7.88
N VAL A 217 3.34 -5.64 -7.87
CA VAL A 217 2.45 -5.58 -6.72
C VAL A 217 1.19 -6.37 -7.05
N ASP A 218 0.81 -7.29 -6.17
CA ASP A 218 -0.51 -7.93 -6.22
C ASP A 218 -1.49 -7.12 -5.39
N LEU A 219 -2.62 -6.77 -6.01
CA LEU A 219 -3.72 -6.06 -5.38
C LEU A 219 -4.91 -7.00 -5.15
N VAL A 220 -5.64 -6.76 -4.07
CA VAL A 220 -6.95 -7.38 -3.83
C VAL A 220 -8.01 -6.57 -4.60
N PRO A 221 -8.96 -7.24 -5.29
CA PRO A 221 -10.14 -6.57 -5.82
C PRO A 221 -10.92 -5.85 -4.73
N THR A 222 -11.46 -4.67 -5.02
CA THR A 222 -12.29 -3.92 -4.06
C THR A 222 -13.48 -4.74 -3.55
N SER A 223 -14.06 -5.62 -4.39
CA SER A 223 -15.12 -6.54 -4.00
C SER A 223 -14.71 -7.52 -2.90
N ASP A 224 -13.46 -7.97 -2.92
CA ASP A 224 -12.98 -9.04 -2.06
C ASP A 224 -12.50 -8.49 -0.71
N VAL A 225 -12.04 -7.24 -0.68
CA VAL A 225 -11.80 -6.50 0.57
C VAL A 225 -13.09 -6.43 1.39
N LEU A 226 -14.19 -6.01 0.75
CA LEU A 226 -15.50 -5.92 1.41
C LEU A 226 -16.04 -7.29 1.86
N ALA A 227 -15.66 -8.37 1.18
CA ALA A 227 -16.07 -9.74 1.52
C ALA A 227 -15.22 -10.39 2.63
N LYS A 228 -13.96 -9.97 2.81
CA LYS A 228 -13.00 -10.57 3.76
C LYS A 228 -12.93 -9.89 5.12
N THR A 229 -13.51 -8.70 5.27
CA THR A 229 -13.67 -8.11 6.60
C THR A 229 -14.62 -9.00 7.40
N PRO A 230 -14.15 -9.68 8.45
CA PRO A 230 -15.03 -10.52 9.26
C PRO A 230 -16.16 -9.64 9.80
N SER A 231 -17.40 -10.07 9.59
CA SER A 231 -18.52 -9.66 10.44
C SER A 231 -18.34 -10.32 11.81
N GLU A 232 -17.30 -9.93 12.54
CA GLU A 232 -17.19 -10.30 13.95
C GLU A 232 -18.22 -9.45 14.71
N GLY A 233 -19.39 -10.05 14.94
CA GLY A 233 -20.39 -9.52 15.88
C GLY A 233 -21.34 -8.47 15.30
N GLY A 234 -22.17 -8.83 14.31
CA GLY A 234 -23.43 -8.12 14.08
C GLY A 234 -23.34 -6.66 13.59
N GLU A 235 -22.16 -6.13 13.29
CA GLU A 235 -21.99 -4.78 12.74
C GLU A 235 -22.35 -4.72 11.25
N LEU A 236 -22.85 -3.55 10.83
CA LEU A 236 -23.32 -3.25 9.48
C LEU A 236 -22.14 -2.97 8.54
N GLN A 237 -22.16 -3.49 7.32
CA GLN A 237 -21.10 -3.26 6.32
C GLN A 237 -20.96 -1.77 5.98
N SER A 238 -22.06 -1.04 6.01
CA SER A 238 -22.09 0.41 5.80
C SER A 238 -21.24 1.19 6.80
N ALA A 239 -21.03 0.70 8.02
CA ALA A 239 -20.24 1.39 9.05
C ALA A 239 -18.81 1.67 8.55
N LEU A 240 -18.16 0.67 7.95
CA LEU A 240 -16.81 0.78 7.40
C LEU A 240 -16.72 1.83 6.29
N VAL A 241 -17.76 1.92 5.46
CA VAL A 241 -17.82 2.92 4.40
C VAL A 241 -17.94 4.33 4.98
N PHE A 242 -18.76 4.54 6.02
CA PHE A 242 -18.88 5.85 6.65
C PHE A 242 -17.57 6.27 7.33
N GLU A 243 -16.84 5.34 7.95
CA GLU A 243 -15.52 5.60 8.49
C GLU A 243 -14.49 5.97 7.40
N GLU A 244 -14.53 5.28 6.26
CA GLU A 244 -13.71 5.60 5.08
C GLU A 244 -13.98 7.02 4.57
N ILE A 245 -15.26 7.38 4.39
CA ILE A 245 -15.66 8.74 3.99
C ILE A 245 -15.11 9.76 4.99
N GLY A 246 -15.25 9.47 6.29
CA GLY A 246 -14.71 10.31 7.35
C GLY A 246 -13.20 10.51 7.27
N ARG A 247 -12.45 9.47 6.89
CA ARG A 247 -11.00 9.55 6.69
C ARG A 247 -10.64 10.42 5.48
N ARG A 248 -11.27 10.17 4.32
CA ARG A 248 -10.99 10.93 3.09
C ARG A 248 -11.30 12.42 3.23
N LEU A 249 -12.31 12.79 4.04
CA LEU A 249 -12.60 14.19 4.32
C LEU A 249 -11.47 14.93 5.05
N GLN A 250 -10.52 14.24 5.68
CA GLN A 250 -9.34 14.90 6.26
C GLN A 250 -8.45 15.53 5.18
N ASP A 251 -8.41 14.92 3.99
CA ASP A 251 -7.55 15.34 2.88
C ASP A 251 -8.27 16.31 1.95
N VAL A 252 -9.51 15.99 1.56
CA VAL A 252 -10.26 16.74 0.52
C VAL A 252 -11.42 17.59 1.08
N GLY A 253 -11.62 17.60 2.40
CA GLY A 253 -12.81 18.12 3.05
C GLY A 253 -13.16 19.56 2.71
N ASN A 254 -12.17 20.45 2.68
CA ASN A 254 -12.37 21.87 2.35
C ASN A 254 -12.98 22.08 0.96
N GLU A 255 -12.58 21.29 -0.04
CA GLU A 255 -13.12 21.39 -1.38
C GLU A 255 -14.53 20.81 -1.47
N VAL A 256 -14.73 19.66 -0.82
CA VAL A 256 -16.01 18.95 -0.82
C VAL A 256 -17.08 19.79 -0.13
N VAL A 257 -16.79 20.37 1.04
CA VAL A 257 -17.72 21.25 1.77
C VAL A 257 -18.13 22.44 0.91
N LYS A 258 -17.17 23.13 0.27
CA LYS A 258 -17.47 24.28 -0.63
C LYS A 258 -18.38 23.89 -1.79
N LYS A 259 -18.18 22.69 -2.36
CA LYS A 259 -18.97 22.20 -3.50
C LYS A 259 -20.35 21.73 -3.06
N VAL A 260 -20.47 21.04 -1.92
CA VAL A 260 -21.70 20.39 -1.48
C VAL A 260 -22.59 21.33 -0.66
N ASN A 261 -22.05 21.88 0.43
CA ASN A 261 -22.70 22.78 1.39
C ASN A 261 -24.03 22.24 1.97
N ALA A 262 -24.00 21.01 2.49
CA ALA A 262 -25.19 20.33 3.01
C ALA A 262 -24.88 19.25 4.06
N VAL A 263 -25.85 18.94 4.92
CA VAL A 263 -25.80 17.85 5.90
C VAL A 263 -26.70 16.70 5.47
N PHE A 264 -26.14 15.50 5.38
CA PHE A 264 -26.86 14.28 5.01
C PHE A 264 -26.97 13.33 6.21
N GLU A 265 -28.18 12.95 6.57
CA GLU A 265 -28.44 11.89 7.54
C GLU A 265 -28.80 10.60 6.81
N TRP A 266 -28.17 9.49 7.18
CA TRP A 266 -28.37 8.18 6.60
C TRP A 266 -28.99 7.25 7.62
N HIS A 267 -30.08 6.59 7.27
CA HIS A 267 -30.73 5.56 8.05
C HIS A 267 -30.47 4.22 7.37
N ILE A 268 -29.53 3.47 7.92
CA ILE A 268 -29.21 2.14 7.42
C ILE A 268 -30.14 1.14 8.05
N THR A 269 -30.84 0.38 7.21
CA THR A 269 -31.77 -0.65 7.65
C THR A 269 -31.21 -2.06 7.52
N LYS A 270 -31.56 -2.92 8.48
CA LYS A 270 -31.33 -4.37 8.45
C LYS A 270 -32.63 -5.05 8.86
N ASP A 271 -33.07 -6.03 8.08
CA ASP A 271 -34.35 -6.72 8.28
C ASP A 271 -35.56 -5.76 8.41
N GLY A 272 -35.54 -4.69 7.60
CA GLY A 272 -36.60 -3.68 7.55
C GLY A 272 -36.63 -2.67 8.71
N LYS A 273 -35.74 -2.77 9.69
CA LYS A 273 -35.62 -1.83 10.82
C LYS A 273 -34.36 -0.99 10.69
N VAL A 274 -34.41 0.28 11.14
CA VAL A 274 -33.21 1.13 11.19
C VAL A 274 -32.24 0.55 12.23
N ALA A 275 -31.12 0.04 11.75
CA ALA A 275 -30.08 -0.58 12.55
C ALA A 275 -28.97 0.41 12.93
N ALA A 276 -28.72 1.42 12.08
CA ALA A 276 -27.84 2.54 12.41
C ALA A 276 -28.27 3.85 11.75
N LYS A 277 -27.84 4.94 12.36
CA LYS A 277 -27.88 6.27 11.76
C LYS A 277 -26.47 6.81 11.64
N TRP A 278 -26.21 7.50 10.54
CA TRP A 278 -24.95 8.18 10.28
C TRP A 278 -25.22 9.58 9.78
N THR A 279 -24.36 10.52 10.15
CA THR A 279 -24.40 11.88 9.62
C THR A 279 -23.12 12.18 8.88
N VAL A 280 -23.27 12.68 7.66
CA VAL A 280 -22.20 13.20 6.80
C VAL A 280 -22.44 14.70 6.68
N ASP A 281 -21.75 15.47 7.52
CA ASP A 281 -21.77 16.93 7.51
C ASP A 281 -20.76 17.44 6.48
N LEU A 282 -21.26 17.95 5.36
CA LEU A 282 -20.47 18.60 4.32
C LEU A 282 -20.85 20.09 4.21
N LYS A 283 -21.20 20.70 5.34
CA LYS A 283 -21.63 22.09 5.46
C LYS A 283 -20.69 22.88 6.36
N ASN A 284 -20.19 22.26 7.43
CA ASN A 284 -19.41 22.94 8.46
C ASN A 284 -17.93 22.53 8.44
N GLY A 285 -17.03 23.51 8.66
CA GLY A 285 -15.59 23.28 8.76
C GLY A 285 -15.00 22.57 7.55
N THR A 286 -14.18 21.54 7.77
CA THR A 286 -13.62 20.65 6.75
C THR A 286 -14.56 19.47 6.42
N GLY A 287 -15.77 19.46 6.97
CA GLY A 287 -16.68 18.33 6.89
C GLY A 287 -16.34 17.23 7.89
N LYS A 288 -17.35 16.43 8.24
CA LYS A 288 -17.23 15.38 9.27
C LYS A 288 -18.23 14.26 9.03
N VAL A 289 -17.81 13.03 9.30
CA VAL A 289 -18.71 11.88 9.44
C VAL A 289 -18.77 11.46 10.90
N TYR A 290 -19.96 11.13 11.40
CA TYR A 290 -20.15 10.57 12.73
C TYR A 290 -21.40 9.69 12.80
N GLN A 291 -21.38 8.71 13.70
CA GLN A 291 -22.54 7.88 13.98
C GLN A 291 -23.57 8.66 14.82
N GLY A 292 -24.84 8.51 14.49
CA GLY A 292 -25.97 9.21 15.10
C GLY A 292 -26.69 10.16 14.14
N SER A 293 -27.82 10.67 14.61
CA SER A 293 -28.59 11.70 13.91
C SER A 293 -27.83 13.02 13.83
N ALA A 294 -28.21 13.88 12.89
CA ALA A 294 -27.59 15.18 12.71
C ALA A 294 -27.71 16.04 13.98
N LYS A 295 -26.61 16.69 14.37
CA LYS A 295 -26.61 17.71 15.43
C LYS A 295 -27.21 19.01 14.88
N GLY A 296 -28.53 19.01 14.70
CA GLY A 296 -29.31 20.07 14.03
C GLY A 296 -30.28 19.50 13.00
N SER A 297 -30.62 20.27 11.97
CA SER A 297 -31.43 19.77 10.85
C SER A 297 -30.55 19.17 9.75
N ALA A 298 -30.87 17.95 9.31
CA ALA A 298 -30.32 17.42 8.07
C ALA A 298 -31.02 18.08 6.87
N ASP A 299 -30.24 18.45 5.85
CA ASP A 299 -30.79 18.97 4.59
C ASP A 299 -31.42 17.83 3.76
N VAL A 300 -30.90 16.61 3.92
CA VAL A 300 -31.45 15.38 3.34
C VAL A 300 -31.35 14.22 4.33
N THR A 301 -32.41 13.43 4.45
CA THR A 301 -32.38 12.12 5.09
C THR A 301 -32.53 11.02 4.06
N ILE A 302 -31.59 10.10 4.00
CA ILE A 302 -31.57 8.97 3.05
C ILE A 302 -31.77 7.67 3.84
N THR A 303 -32.65 6.79 3.38
CA THR A 303 -32.94 5.50 4.02
C THR A 303 -32.84 4.39 2.99
N LEU A 304 -32.07 3.35 3.30
CA LEU A 304 -31.91 2.15 2.45
C LEU A 304 -31.37 0.98 3.28
N SER A 305 -31.39 -0.23 2.73
CA SER A 305 -30.82 -1.41 3.41
C SER A 305 -29.30 -1.36 3.43
N ASP A 306 -28.66 -2.03 4.40
CA ASP A 306 -27.20 -2.17 4.46
C ASP A 306 -26.66 -2.76 3.16
N ASN A 307 -27.32 -3.79 2.62
CA ASN A 307 -26.95 -4.42 1.35
C ASN A 307 -27.12 -3.48 0.14
N ASP A 308 -28.27 -2.81 0.01
CA ASP A 308 -28.49 -1.88 -1.11
C ASP A 308 -27.54 -0.67 -1.03
N PHE A 309 -27.15 -0.24 0.18
CA PHE A 309 -26.14 0.80 0.37
C PHE A 309 -24.78 0.36 -0.18
N ILE A 310 -24.35 -0.86 0.14
CA ILE A 310 -23.11 -1.42 -0.40
C ILE A 310 -23.18 -1.58 -1.92
N ASP A 311 -24.30 -2.05 -2.47
CA ASP A 311 -24.47 -2.14 -3.92
C ASP A 311 -24.43 -0.76 -4.60
N VAL A 312 -24.94 0.28 -3.95
CA VAL A 312 -24.82 1.67 -4.42
C VAL A 312 -23.37 2.14 -4.41
N VAL A 313 -22.64 1.90 -3.33
CA VAL A 313 -21.22 2.29 -3.18
C VAL A 313 -20.35 1.57 -4.21
N LEU A 314 -20.64 0.29 -4.47
CA LEU A 314 -19.96 -0.53 -5.47
C LEU A 314 -20.39 -0.24 -6.91
N GLY A 315 -21.38 0.63 -7.13
CA GLY A 315 -21.92 0.94 -8.46
C GLY A 315 -22.73 -0.19 -9.11
N LYS A 316 -23.06 -1.26 -8.36
CA LYS A 316 -23.93 -2.36 -8.81
C LYS A 316 -25.39 -1.96 -8.85
N LEU A 317 -25.80 -1.06 -7.95
CA LEU A 317 -27.13 -0.49 -7.91
C LEU A 317 -27.05 1.01 -8.20
N ASP A 318 -27.68 1.45 -9.27
CA ASP A 318 -27.78 2.87 -9.57
C ASP A 318 -28.71 3.57 -8.53
N PRO A 319 -28.25 4.65 -7.85
CA PRO A 319 -29.03 5.37 -6.84
C PRO A 319 -30.37 5.92 -7.33
N GLN A 320 -30.48 6.34 -8.60
CA GLN A 320 -31.74 6.85 -9.15
C GLN A 320 -32.72 5.69 -9.34
N LYS A 321 -32.26 4.57 -9.88
CA LYS A 321 -33.07 3.34 -9.97
C LYS A 321 -33.49 2.83 -8.58
N ALA A 322 -32.59 2.88 -7.60
CA ALA A 322 -32.90 2.53 -6.21
C ALA A 322 -34.00 3.44 -5.62
N PHE A 323 -33.96 4.73 -5.94
CA PHE A 323 -34.97 5.68 -5.50
C PHE A 323 -36.34 5.40 -6.13
N PHE A 324 -36.41 5.26 -7.47
CA PHE A 324 -37.67 5.00 -8.17
C PHE A 324 -38.28 3.62 -7.85
N SER A 325 -37.46 2.63 -7.49
CA SER A 325 -37.94 1.31 -7.03
C SER A 325 -38.33 1.27 -5.55
N GLY A 326 -38.11 2.35 -4.80
CA GLY A 326 -38.42 2.44 -3.38
C GLY A 326 -37.40 1.79 -2.44
N LYS A 327 -36.32 1.22 -2.98
CA LYS A 327 -35.18 0.65 -2.21
C LYS A 327 -34.37 1.72 -1.48
N LEU A 328 -34.26 2.90 -2.08
CA LEU A 328 -33.69 4.10 -1.49
C LEU A 328 -34.82 5.12 -1.30
N LYS A 329 -34.97 5.65 -0.10
CA LYS A 329 -35.91 6.74 0.20
C LYS A 329 -35.11 7.97 0.56
N ALA A 330 -35.51 9.13 0.05
CA ALA A 330 -34.91 10.41 0.39
C ALA A 330 -36.00 11.38 0.86
N LYS A 331 -35.75 12.11 1.94
CA LYS A 331 -36.60 13.19 2.47
C LYS A 331 -35.77 14.46 2.59
N GLY A 332 -36.40 15.63 2.48
CA GLY A 332 -35.73 16.93 2.45
C GLY A 332 -35.42 17.36 1.02
N ASN A 333 -34.27 18.01 0.80
CA ASN A 333 -33.90 18.54 -0.51
C ASN A 333 -33.25 17.45 -1.40
N ILE A 334 -34.08 16.70 -2.12
CA ILE A 334 -33.66 15.56 -2.97
C ILE A 334 -32.62 15.97 -4.03
N MET A 335 -32.62 17.22 -4.51
CA MET A 335 -31.61 17.66 -5.47
C MET A 335 -30.19 17.65 -4.89
N LEU A 336 -30.04 17.80 -3.58
CA LEU A 336 -28.74 17.70 -2.90
C LEU A 336 -28.21 16.26 -2.86
N SER A 337 -29.08 15.24 -2.80
CA SER A 337 -28.62 13.84 -2.88
C SER A 337 -28.11 13.48 -4.28
N MET A 338 -28.73 14.01 -5.33
CA MET A 338 -28.24 13.89 -6.70
C MET A 338 -26.89 14.60 -6.90
N LYS A 339 -26.74 15.79 -6.32
CA LYS A 339 -25.48 16.54 -6.35
C LYS A 339 -24.33 15.79 -5.64
N LEU A 340 -24.62 15.18 -4.48
CA LEU A 340 -23.67 14.36 -3.73
C LEU A 340 -23.14 13.19 -4.58
N GLN A 341 -24.03 12.50 -5.30
CA GLN A 341 -23.66 11.40 -6.19
C GLN A 341 -22.69 11.84 -7.29
N THR A 342 -22.96 12.96 -7.96
CA THR A 342 -22.09 13.49 -9.03
C THR A 342 -20.71 13.86 -8.50
N ILE A 343 -20.63 14.44 -7.31
CA ILE A 343 -19.37 14.82 -6.68
C ILE A 343 -18.54 13.59 -6.34
N PHE A 344 -19.13 12.57 -5.70
CA PHE A 344 -18.42 11.34 -5.38
C PHE A 344 -18.00 10.54 -6.61
N LYS A 345 -18.78 10.55 -7.71
CA LYS A 345 -18.33 9.96 -8.99
C LYS A 345 -17.10 10.66 -9.57
N ASN A 346 -16.94 11.97 -9.36
CA ASN A 346 -15.79 12.72 -9.85
C ASN A 346 -14.54 12.52 -8.97
N TYR A 347 -14.72 12.35 -7.66
CA TYR A 347 -13.62 12.04 -6.73
C TYR A 347 -13.27 10.54 -6.66
N ALA A 348 -14.08 9.66 -7.27
CA ALA A 348 -13.75 8.24 -7.47
C ALA A 348 -13.00 7.98 -8.80
N LYS A 349 -12.75 9.02 -9.59
CA LYS A 349 -12.02 8.97 -10.88
C LYS A 349 -10.67 9.71 -10.85
N LEU A 350 -10.30 10.23 -9.68
CA LEU A 350 -8.99 10.82 -9.35
C LEU A 350 -8.35 9.89 -8.32
#